data_AF-A0A4R0D9F0-F1
#
_entry.id   AF-A0A4R0D9F0-F1
#
_cell.length_a   1.000
_cell.length_b   1.000
_cell.length_c   1.000
_cell.angle_alpha   90.00
_cell.angle_beta   90.00
_cell.angle_gamma   90.00
#
_symmetry.space_group_name_H-M   'P 1'
#
loop_
_entity.id
_entity.type
_entity.pdbx_description
1 polymer ?
#
loop_
_entity_poly.entity_id
_entity_poly.type
_entity_poly.pdbx_seq_one_letter_code
_entity_poly.pdbx_strand_id
1 'polypeptide(L)'
;MKRAPQKAKRPCIVSSCKDFATNQGYCDKHQDKIRTKDRERGTAHQRGYDARWSKAREQFLAEHPLCVECRKKNYINPATVVDHIIPHKGDKVLFWDKTNWQSLCETHHNIKTATEDRGGWSPVARQVKANRDSVNNFKVGDCLLAATEYAQESLMCDDKTVFTVIEVHGKTVFVQDDEGNGGRLHHSHFKVVP
;
A
#
# COMPACT_ATOMS: atom_id res chain seq x y z
N MET A 1 -29.93 -25.41 21.90
CA MET A 1 -29.04 -24.73 20.94
C MET A 1 -27.59 -24.86 21.43
N LYS A 2 -26.67 -25.41 20.63
CA LYS A 2 -25.25 -25.54 21.01
C LYS A 2 -24.57 -24.17 20.84
N ARG A 3 -23.93 -23.63 21.89
CA ARG A 3 -23.19 -22.36 21.80
C ARG A 3 -22.02 -22.51 20.82
N ALA A 4 -21.79 -21.48 20.01
CA ALA A 4 -20.61 -21.39 19.17
C ALA A 4 -19.33 -21.44 20.04
N PRO A 5 -18.24 -22.04 19.54
CA PRO A 5 -16.98 -22.10 20.26
C PRO A 5 -16.46 -20.69 20.54
N GLN A 6 -15.98 -20.48 21.76
CA GLN A 6 -15.38 -19.20 22.16
C GLN A 6 -14.03 -19.03 21.45
N LYS A 7 -13.74 -17.82 20.99
CA LYS A 7 -12.46 -17.48 20.39
C LYS A 7 -11.32 -17.72 21.40
N ALA A 8 -10.23 -18.33 20.93
CA ALA A 8 -9.03 -18.50 21.74
C ALA A 8 -8.53 -17.15 22.28
N LYS A 9 -8.14 -17.13 23.55
CA LYS A 9 -7.58 -15.92 24.19
C LYS A 9 -6.23 -15.59 23.55
N ARG A 10 -6.02 -14.31 23.25
CA ARG A 10 -4.75 -13.82 22.70
C ARG A 10 -3.74 -13.63 23.84
N PRO A 11 -2.45 -13.93 23.66
CA PRO A 11 -1.44 -13.61 24.66
C PRO A 11 -1.32 -12.08 24.84
N CYS A 12 -0.87 -11.65 26.02
CA CYS A 12 -0.49 -10.27 26.24
C CYS A 12 0.65 -9.86 25.29
N ILE A 13 0.62 -8.61 24.78
CA ILE A 13 1.64 -8.05 23.88
C ILE A 13 2.99 -7.81 24.59
N VAL A 14 2.98 -7.65 25.92
CA VAL A 14 4.22 -7.51 26.70
C VAL A 14 5.01 -8.83 26.61
N SER A 15 6.18 -8.81 25.98
CA SER A 15 6.96 -9.99 25.60
C SER A 15 7.30 -10.94 26.75
N SER A 16 7.47 -10.41 27.97
CA SER A 16 7.75 -11.19 29.19
C SER A 16 6.50 -11.69 29.91
N CYS A 17 5.30 -11.24 29.51
CA CYS A 17 4.05 -11.55 30.19
C CYS A 17 3.41 -12.82 29.64
N LYS A 18 3.16 -13.80 30.51
CA LYS A 18 2.51 -15.08 30.17
C LYS A 18 0.98 -15.05 30.28
N ASP A 19 0.41 -13.94 30.77
CA ASP A 19 -1.02 -13.78 30.91
C ASP A 19 -1.71 -13.51 29.56
N PHE A 20 -3.02 -13.75 29.51
CA PHE A 20 -3.82 -13.48 28.32
C PHE A 20 -4.33 -12.02 28.30
N ALA A 21 -4.42 -11.47 27.09
CA ALA A 21 -4.97 -10.14 26.88
C ALA A 21 -6.47 -10.11 27.18
N THR A 22 -6.88 -9.11 27.96
CA THR A 22 -8.28 -8.82 28.28
C THR A 22 -8.80 -7.66 27.45
N ASN A 23 -7.95 -6.66 27.18
CA ASN A 23 -8.32 -5.48 26.41
C ASN A 23 -7.14 -4.92 25.60
N GLN A 24 -7.39 -4.49 24.35
CA GLN A 24 -6.42 -3.91 23.42
C GLN A 24 -5.05 -4.63 23.35
N GLY A 25 -5.03 -5.94 23.56
CA GLY A 25 -3.81 -6.76 23.51
C GLY A 25 -2.99 -6.78 24.81
N TYR A 26 -3.44 -6.16 25.89
CA TYR A 26 -2.80 -6.21 27.21
C TYR A 26 -3.65 -6.99 28.21
N CYS A 27 -3.02 -7.66 29.19
CA CYS A 27 -3.72 -8.24 30.34
C CYS A 27 -4.08 -7.17 31.37
N ASP A 28 -4.85 -7.52 32.40
CA ASP A 28 -5.31 -6.57 33.43
C ASP A 28 -4.14 -5.88 34.17
N LYS A 29 -3.04 -6.60 34.37
CA LYS A 29 -1.82 -6.07 35.01
C LYS A 29 -1.08 -5.03 34.15
N HIS A 30 -1.30 -5.02 32.83
CA HIS A 30 -0.59 -4.18 31.86
C HIS A 30 -1.51 -3.13 31.20
N GLN A 31 -2.68 -2.86 31.76
CA GLN A 31 -3.60 -1.83 31.25
C GLN A 31 -3.03 -0.40 31.41
N ASP A 32 -2.07 -0.21 32.31
CA ASP A 32 -1.31 1.04 32.49
C ASP A 32 -0.58 1.47 31.21
N LYS A 33 -0.11 0.51 30.39
CA LYS A 33 0.54 0.78 29.10
C LYS A 33 -0.41 1.46 28.11
N ILE A 34 -1.69 1.06 28.11
CA ILE A 34 -2.73 1.70 27.29
C ILE A 34 -2.93 3.14 27.76
N ARG A 35 -3.12 3.34 29.08
CA ARG A 35 -3.32 4.68 29.66
C ARG A 35 -2.16 5.63 29.39
N THR A 36 -0.93 5.12 29.48
CA THR A 36 0.28 5.90 29.19
C THR A 36 0.31 6.30 27.72
N LYS A 37 0.08 5.35 26.81
CA LYS A 37 0.02 5.61 25.37
C LYS A 37 -1.11 6.60 25.01
N ASP A 38 -2.28 6.47 25.61
CA ASP A 38 -3.41 7.38 25.38
C ASP A 38 -3.11 8.79 25.90
N ARG A 39 -2.44 8.89 27.06
CA ARG A 39 -1.97 10.18 27.60
C ARG A 39 -0.94 10.83 26.68
N GLU A 40 0.05 10.08 26.20
CA GLU A 40 1.07 10.57 25.27
C GLU A 40 0.46 10.99 23.92
N ARG A 41 -0.53 10.25 23.42
CA ARG A 41 -1.24 10.57 22.18
C ARG A 41 -2.06 11.86 22.30
N GLY A 42 -2.59 12.15 23.47
CA GLY A 42 -3.47 13.29 23.72
C GLY A 42 -4.86 13.13 23.11
N THR A 43 -5.72 14.12 23.39
CA THR A 43 -7.10 14.15 22.92
C THR A 43 -7.19 14.37 21.41
N ALA A 44 -8.32 13.98 20.80
CA ALA A 44 -8.57 14.23 19.38
C ALA A 44 -8.45 15.72 19.03
N HIS A 45 -8.98 16.60 19.87
CA HIS A 45 -8.88 18.05 19.72
C HIS A 45 -7.41 18.53 19.74
N GLN A 46 -6.60 18.05 20.69
CA GLN A 46 -5.16 18.41 20.75
C GLN A 46 -4.40 17.97 19.49
N ARG A 47 -4.83 16.87 18.86
CA ARG A 47 -4.27 16.37 17.60
C ARG A 47 -4.76 17.11 16.35
N GLY A 48 -5.67 18.08 16.48
CA GLY A 48 -6.19 18.89 15.36
C GLY A 48 -7.58 18.48 14.87
N TYR A 49 -8.19 17.42 15.42
CA TYR A 49 -9.54 16.99 15.09
C TYR A 49 -10.58 17.79 15.89
N ASP A 50 -10.65 19.10 15.64
CA ASP A 50 -11.56 20.04 16.28
C ASP A 50 -12.75 20.40 15.36
N ALA A 51 -13.58 21.37 15.77
CA ALA A 51 -14.71 21.83 14.96
C ALA A 51 -14.28 22.49 13.64
N ARG A 52 -13.07 23.05 13.56
CA ARG A 52 -12.51 23.61 12.32
C ARG A 52 -12.22 22.48 11.35
N TRP A 53 -11.66 21.37 11.82
CA TRP A 53 -11.45 20.18 11.02
C TRP A 53 -12.77 19.61 10.49
N SER A 54 -13.80 19.51 11.34
CA SER A 54 -15.12 19.02 10.91
C SER A 54 -15.68 19.81 9.73
N LYS A 55 -15.64 21.16 9.78
CA LYS A 55 -16.09 22.02 8.68
C LYS A 55 -15.25 21.84 7.42
N ALA A 56 -13.92 21.81 7.56
CA ALA A 56 -13.02 21.65 6.43
C ALA A 56 -13.20 20.28 5.75
N ARG A 57 -13.43 19.23 6.55
CA ARG A 57 -13.72 17.88 6.08
C ARG A 57 -15.03 17.84 5.26
N GLU A 58 -16.09 18.46 5.76
CA GLU A 58 -17.38 18.51 5.06
C GLU A 58 -17.26 19.20 3.70
N GLN A 59 -16.59 20.36 3.66
CA GLN A 59 -16.33 21.06 2.41
C GLN A 59 -15.51 20.21 1.43
N PHE A 60 -14.43 19.59 1.91
CA PHE A 60 -13.58 18.76 1.06
C PHE A 60 -14.32 17.54 0.49
N LEU A 61 -15.19 16.90 1.27
CA LEU A 61 -16.01 15.78 0.77
C LEU A 61 -17.09 16.23 -0.21
N ALA A 62 -17.60 17.46 -0.09
CA ALA A 62 -18.51 18.02 -1.09
C ALA A 62 -17.81 18.28 -2.44
N GLU A 63 -16.56 18.78 -2.40
CA GLU A 63 -15.73 19.02 -3.59
C GLU A 63 -15.18 17.71 -4.18
N HIS A 64 -14.92 16.70 -3.34
CA HIS A 64 -14.37 15.40 -3.71
C HIS A 64 -15.28 14.25 -3.27
N PRO A 65 -16.47 14.09 -3.88
CA PRO A 65 -17.49 13.15 -3.42
C PRO A 65 -17.16 11.67 -3.68
N LEU A 66 -16.13 11.38 -4.48
CA LEU A 66 -15.76 10.02 -4.87
C LEU A 66 -14.44 9.58 -4.23
N CYS A 67 -14.36 8.28 -3.92
CA CYS A 67 -13.15 7.65 -3.42
C CYS A 67 -12.05 7.62 -4.50
N VAL A 68 -10.90 8.21 -4.22
CA VAL A 68 -9.79 8.30 -5.18
C VAL A 68 -9.24 6.92 -5.58
N GLU A 69 -9.19 5.97 -4.65
CA GLU A 69 -8.71 4.60 -4.89
C GLU A 69 -9.71 3.76 -5.69
N CYS A 70 -11.01 3.97 -5.49
CA CYS A 70 -12.03 3.35 -6.34
C CYS A 70 -11.96 3.90 -7.76
N ARG A 71 -11.81 5.21 -7.91
CA ARG A 71 -11.72 5.88 -9.21
C ARG A 71 -10.53 5.37 -10.03
N LYS A 72 -9.36 5.18 -9.41
CA LYS A 72 -8.17 4.57 -10.05
C LYS A 72 -8.44 3.18 -10.64
N LYS A 73 -9.40 2.45 -10.08
CA LYS A 73 -9.81 1.11 -10.50
C LYS A 73 -11.08 1.12 -11.37
N ASN A 74 -11.49 2.28 -11.89
CA ASN A 74 -12.73 2.49 -12.65
C ASN A 74 -14.01 2.10 -11.89
N TYR A 75 -13.98 2.15 -10.56
CA TYR A 75 -15.17 2.00 -9.72
C TYR A 75 -15.66 3.35 -9.21
N ILE A 76 -16.98 3.51 -9.16
CA ILE A 76 -17.63 4.69 -8.58
C ILE A 76 -18.13 4.31 -7.19
N ASN A 77 -17.48 4.84 -6.16
CA ASN A 77 -17.93 4.71 -4.78
C ASN A 77 -17.83 6.07 -4.08
N PRO A 78 -18.82 6.42 -3.24
CA PRO A 78 -18.78 7.66 -2.48
C PRO A 78 -17.61 7.65 -1.49
N ALA A 79 -16.95 8.80 -1.36
CA ALA A 79 -16.04 9.04 -0.26
C ALA A 79 -16.82 9.38 1.00
N THR A 80 -16.45 8.75 2.12
CA THR A 80 -17.07 8.97 3.43
C THR A 80 -16.09 9.54 4.44
N VAL A 81 -14.79 9.50 4.14
CA VAL A 81 -13.73 9.96 5.03
C VAL A 81 -12.68 10.76 4.25
N VAL A 82 -12.09 11.73 4.95
CA VAL A 82 -10.91 12.44 4.48
C VAL A 82 -9.74 11.89 5.26
N ASP A 83 -8.74 11.43 4.54
CA ASP A 83 -7.54 10.81 5.08
C ASP A 83 -6.30 11.58 4.65
N HIS A 84 -5.24 11.53 5.47
CA HIS A 84 -3.95 12.14 5.16
C HIS A 84 -3.10 11.15 4.37
N ILE A 85 -2.67 11.50 3.15
CA ILE A 85 -1.80 10.68 2.28
C ILE A 85 -0.51 10.31 3.03
N ILE A 86 0.14 11.31 3.61
CA ILE A 86 1.27 11.18 4.52
C ILE A 86 0.75 11.38 5.95
N PRO A 87 0.91 10.39 6.85
CA PRO A 87 0.50 10.53 8.24
C PRO A 87 1.20 11.70 8.93
N HIS A 88 0.42 12.65 9.44
CA HIS A 88 0.95 13.89 9.99
C HIS A 88 1.78 13.70 11.29
N LYS A 89 1.57 12.61 12.05
CA LYS A 89 2.31 12.27 13.29
C LYS A 89 2.47 13.41 14.31
N GLY A 90 1.52 14.36 14.33
CA GLY A 90 1.54 15.54 15.20
C GLY A 90 2.00 16.85 14.54
N ASP A 91 2.52 16.79 13.31
CA ASP A 91 2.83 17.98 12.51
C ASP A 91 1.52 18.67 12.08
N LYS A 92 1.35 19.92 12.53
CA LYS A 92 0.15 20.72 12.23
C LYS A 92 0.17 21.33 10.84
N VAL A 93 1.34 21.59 10.27
CA VAL A 93 1.46 22.14 8.91
C VAL A 93 1.01 21.06 7.93
N LEU A 94 1.56 19.86 8.07
CA LEU A 94 1.20 18.70 7.26
C LEU A 94 -0.25 18.24 7.47
N PHE A 95 -0.81 18.45 8.66
CA PHE A 95 -2.22 18.18 8.95
C PHE A 95 -3.17 19.08 8.13
N TRP A 96 -2.83 20.38 8.01
CA TRP A 96 -3.67 21.37 7.32
C TRP A 96 -3.35 21.54 5.84
N ASP A 97 -2.32 20.87 5.34
CA ASP A 97 -2.01 20.81 3.91
C ASP A 97 -3.08 20.02 3.15
N LYS A 98 -3.93 20.73 2.39
CA LYS A 98 -4.98 20.12 1.57
C LYS A 98 -4.43 19.21 0.47
N THR A 99 -3.20 19.43 0.02
CA THR A 99 -2.56 18.56 -0.98
C THR A 99 -2.20 17.19 -0.39
N ASN A 100 -2.09 17.13 0.94
CA ASN A 100 -1.91 15.90 1.69
C ASN A 100 -3.26 15.22 2.04
N TRP A 101 -4.41 15.74 1.61
CA TRP A 101 -5.71 15.14 1.87
C TRP A 101 -6.17 14.28 0.69
N GLN A 102 -6.86 13.18 0.99
CA GLN A 102 -7.50 12.32 0.01
C GLN A 102 -8.90 11.89 0.46
N SER A 103 -9.82 11.82 -0.49
CA SER A 103 -11.19 11.35 -0.27
C SER A 103 -11.23 9.82 -0.44
N LEU A 104 -11.59 9.10 0.62
CA LEU A 104 -11.65 7.64 0.63
C LEU A 104 -13.03 7.13 1.05
N CYS A 105 -13.41 5.96 0.54
CA CYS A 105 -14.47 5.17 1.14
C CYS A 105 -13.94 4.45 2.39
N GLU A 106 -14.84 4.07 3.28
CA GLU A 106 -14.49 3.38 4.54
C GLU A 106 -13.61 2.14 4.30
N THR A 107 -13.91 1.35 3.27
CA THR A 107 -13.12 0.16 2.92
C THR A 107 -11.65 0.50 2.62
N HIS A 108 -11.40 1.47 1.74
CA HIS A 108 -10.02 1.82 1.37
C HIS A 108 -9.29 2.55 2.50
N HIS A 109 -10.00 3.35 3.29
CA HIS A 109 -9.43 3.94 4.50
C HIS A 109 -9.00 2.87 5.51
N ASN A 110 -9.84 1.86 5.77
CA ASN A 110 -9.51 0.77 6.69
C ASN A 110 -8.33 -0.07 6.19
N ILE A 111 -8.25 -0.30 4.87
CA ILE A 111 -7.09 -0.96 4.25
C ILE A 111 -5.82 -0.14 4.48
N LYS A 112 -5.86 1.17 4.21
CA LYS A 112 -4.70 2.06 4.41
C LYS A 112 -4.24 2.04 5.87
N THR A 113 -5.15 2.25 6.82
CA THR A 113 -4.86 2.19 8.26
C THR A 113 -4.22 0.85 8.63
N ALA A 114 -4.76 -0.28 8.15
CA ALA A 114 -4.18 -1.60 8.41
C ALA A 114 -2.76 -1.77 7.81
N THR A 115 -2.51 -1.19 6.64
CA THR A 115 -1.18 -1.23 5.99
C THR A 115 -0.15 -0.30 6.65
N GLU A 116 -0.56 0.91 7.05
CA GLU A 116 0.32 1.93 7.62
C GLU A 116 0.62 1.70 9.10
N ASP A 117 -0.37 1.25 9.89
CA ASP A 117 -0.21 1.00 11.32
C ASP A 117 0.63 -0.26 11.61
N ARG A 118 1.11 -0.99 10.59
CA ARG A 118 1.89 -2.26 10.68
C ARG A 118 1.37 -3.20 11.77
N GLY A 119 0.05 -3.25 11.95
CA GLY A 119 -0.59 -4.05 12.99
C GLY A 119 -0.91 -5.46 12.51
N GLY A 120 0.09 -6.29 12.23
CA GLY A 120 -0.01 -7.77 12.09
C GLY A 120 -1.00 -8.38 11.08
N TRP A 121 -1.86 -7.58 10.47
CA TRP A 121 -2.85 -7.96 9.46
C TRP A 121 -2.81 -6.92 8.34
N SER A 122 -1.62 -6.73 7.78
CA SER A 122 -1.55 -6.27 6.41
C SER A 122 -2.04 -7.46 5.57
N PRO A 123 -3.03 -7.33 4.66
CA PRO A 123 -3.05 -8.22 3.53
C PRO A 123 -1.76 -7.83 2.82
N VAL A 124 -0.66 -8.51 3.17
CA VAL A 124 0.57 -8.47 2.39
C VAL A 124 0.04 -8.60 0.99
N ALA A 125 0.12 -7.51 0.22
CA ALA A 125 -0.10 -7.57 -1.21
C ALA A 125 0.81 -8.71 -1.59
N ARG A 126 0.20 -9.88 -1.82
CA ARG A 126 0.92 -11.13 -2.02
C ARG A 126 1.90 -10.73 -3.08
N GLN A 127 3.20 -10.69 -2.75
CA GLN A 127 4.20 -10.39 -3.75
C GLN A 127 3.86 -11.39 -4.84
N VAL A 128 3.30 -10.89 -5.94
CA VAL A 128 2.91 -11.73 -7.04
C VAL A 128 4.27 -12.07 -7.59
N LYS A 129 4.89 -13.13 -7.03
CA LYS A 129 6.08 -13.73 -7.59
C LYS A 129 5.72 -13.85 -9.06
N ALA A 130 6.50 -13.20 -9.92
CA ALA A 130 6.33 -13.27 -11.35
C ALA A 130 5.90 -14.70 -11.69
N ASN A 131 4.75 -14.84 -12.33
CA ASN A 131 4.18 -16.14 -12.62
C ASN A 131 5.29 -16.98 -13.25
N ARG A 132 5.75 -18.05 -12.58
CA ARG A 132 6.80 -18.95 -13.08
C ARG A 132 6.40 -19.61 -14.40
N ASP A 133 5.11 -19.57 -14.68
CA ASP A 133 4.45 -20.06 -15.88
C ASP A 133 4.02 -18.92 -16.82
N SER A 134 4.51 -17.69 -16.63
CA SER A 134 4.40 -16.70 -17.71
C SER A 134 5.16 -17.26 -18.92
N VAL A 135 4.47 -17.37 -20.05
CA VAL A 135 5.04 -17.83 -21.31
C VAL A 135 4.97 -16.64 -22.26
N ASN A 136 5.70 -15.57 -21.93
CA ASN A 136 5.86 -14.48 -22.89
C ASN A 136 6.79 -15.01 -23.98
N ASN A 137 6.19 -15.53 -25.05
CA ASN A 137 6.91 -16.14 -26.16
C ASN A 137 7.28 -15.06 -27.17
N PHE A 138 8.37 -14.33 -26.89
CA PHE A 138 8.90 -13.31 -27.77
C PHE A 138 9.61 -13.93 -28.97
N LYS A 139 9.58 -13.23 -30.09
CA LYS A 139 10.30 -13.56 -31.32
C LYS A 139 11.41 -12.56 -31.56
N VAL A 140 12.44 -12.99 -32.28
CA VAL A 140 13.47 -12.08 -32.79
C VAL A 140 12.80 -11.03 -33.66
N GLY A 141 13.10 -9.76 -33.39
CA GLY A 141 12.48 -8.59 -34.02
C GLY A 141 11.31 -7.97 -33.23
N ASP A 142 10.84 -8.57 -32.14
CA ASP A 142 9.80 -7.95 -31.31
C ASP A 142 10.35 -6.71 -30.56
N CYS A 143 9.51 -5.68 -30.41
CA CYS A 143 9.82 -4.48 -29.64
C CYS A 143 9.29 -4.61 -28.20
N LEU A 144 10.17 -4.41 -27.22
CA LEU A 144 9.89 -4.64 -25.80
C LEU A 144 10.23 -3.42 -24.94
N LEU A 145 9.50 -3.24 -23.84
CA LEU A 145 9.84 -2.32 -22.74
C LEU A 145 10.29 -3.10 -21.51
N ALA A 146 11.22 -2.52 -20.75
CA ALA A 146 11.59 -2.98 -19.43
C ALA A 146 10.43 -2.75 -18.43
N ALA A 147 9.83 -3.83 -17.95
CA ALA A 147 8.60 -3.80 -17.15
C ALA A 147 8.84 -3.82 -15.63
N THR A 148 10.09 -4.00 -15.20
CA THR A 148 10.49 -4.08 -13.80
C THR A 148 11.67 -3.16 -13.53
N GLU A 149 11.71 -2.54 -12.36
CA GLU A 149 12.81 -1.67 -11.91
C GLU A 149 14.18 -2.36 -12.03
N TYR A 150 14.29 -3.64 -11.66
CA TYR A 150 15.51 -4.44 -11.84
C TYR A 150 16.04 -4.44 -13.29
N ALA A 151 15.14 -4.49 -14.27
CA ALA A 151 15.53 -4.53 -15.68
C ALA A 151 15.91 -3.14 -16.20
N GLN A 152 15.25 -2.09 -15.71
CA GLN A 152 15.60 -0.71 -15.99
C GLN A 152 17.00 -0.39 -15.45
N GLU A 153 17.29 -0.78 -14.21
CA GLU A 153 18.63 -0.62 -13.62
C GLU A 153 19.69 -1.46 -14.35
N SER A 154 19.39 -2.73 -14.65
CA SER A 154 20.35 -3.64 -15.29
C SER A 154 20.69 -3.24 -16.73
N LEU A 155 19.74 -2.63 -17.44
CA LEU A 155 19.92 -2.14 -18.81
C LEU A 155 20.25 -0.65 -18.87
N MET A 156 20.35 0.02 -17.71
CA MET A 156 20.59 1.46 -17.59
C MET A 156 19.64 2.30 -18.44
N CYS A 157 18.35 1.95 -18.42
CA CYS A 157 17.34 2.53 -19.30
C CYS A 157 16.15 3.12 -18.54
N ASP A 158 15.38 3.96 -19.22
CA ASP A 158 14.15 4.52 -18.67
C ASP A 158 12.93 3.61 -18.94
N ASP A 159 11.77 4.01 -18.42
CA ASP A 159 10.52 3.24 -18.56
C ASP A 159 9.90 3.31 -19.97
N LYS A 160 10.51 4.08 -20.88
CA LYS A 160 10.06 4.31 -22.26
C LYS A 160 11.04 3.78 -23.30
N THR A 161 12.22 3.33 -22.88
CA THR A 161 13.27 2.83 -23.76
C THR A 161 12.81 1.54 -24.40
N VAL A 162 12.69 1.56 -25.72
CA VAL A 162 12.26 0.42 -26.52
C VAL A 162 13.47 -0.38 -26.94
N PHE A 163 13.43 -1.67 -26.67
CA PHE A 163 14.46 -2.60 -27.10
C PHE A 163 13.91 -3.55 -28.16
N THR A 164 14.74 -3.91 -29.13
CA THR A 164 14.46 -4.96 -30.10
C THR A 164 15.04 -6.28 -29.60
N VAL A 165 14.26 -7.37 -29.69
CA VAL A 165 14.76 -8.72 -29.39
C VAL A 165 15.71 -9.16 -30.48
N ILE A 166 16.98 -9.35 -30.12
CA ILE A 166 18.01 -9.84 -31.04
C ILE A 166 18.15 -11.37 -30.98
N GLU A 167 17.90 -11.98 -29.82
CA GLU A 167 18.06 -13.43 -29.64
C GLU A 167 17.18 -13.96 -28.50
N VAL A 168 16.71 -15.20 -28.62
CA VAL A 168 15.89 -15.86 -27.60
C VAL A 168 16.46 -17.24 -27.28
N HIS A 169 16.78 -17.46 -26.00
CA HIS A 169 17.30 -18.72 -25.47
C HIS A 169 16.38 -19.25 -24.38
N GLY A 170 15.43 -20.11 -24.76
CA GLY A 170 14.45 -20.66 -23.85
C GLY A 170 13.61 -19.57 -23.18
N LYS A 171 13.88 -19.28 -21.91
CA LYS A 171 13.18 -18.24 -21.12
C LYS A 171 13.94 -16.91 -21.02
N THR A 172 15.06 -16.80 -21.69
CA THR A 172 15.92 -15.63 -21.62
C THR A 172 15.90 -14.92 -22.96
N VAL A 173 15.71 -13.60 -22.93
CA VAL A 173 15.74 -12.76 -24.13
C VAL A 173 16.93 -11.82 -24.08
N PHE A 174 17.55 -11.66 -25.23
CA PHE A 174 18.58 -10.68 -25.48
C PHE A 174 17.93 -9.54 -26.24
N VAL A 175 18.08 -8.34 -25.69
CA VAL A 175 17.42 -7.15 -26.20
C VAL A 175 18.45 -6.06 -26.40
N GLN A 176 18.27 -5.22 -27.42
CA GLN A 176 19.17 -4.14 -27.77
C GLN A 176 18.37 -2.91 -28.22
N ASP A 177 18.76 -1.72 -27.78
CA ASP A 177 18.18 -0.45 -28.22
C ASP A 177 18.82 0.03 -29.54
N ASP A 178 18.39 1.19 -30.02
CA ASP A 178 18.87 1.82 -31.25
C ASP A 178 20.31 2.36 -31.13
N GLU A 179 20.77 2.64 -29.91
CA GLU A 179 22.15 3.03 -29.60
C GLU A 179 23.11 1.83 -29.46
N GLY A 180 22.58 0.62 -29.51
CA GLY A 180 23.32 -0.62 -29.41
C GLY A 180 23.56 -1.08 -27.97
N ASN A 181 23.00 -0.40 -26.97
CA ASN A 181 23.03 -0.84 -25.58
C ASN A 181 21.96 -1.90 -25.35
N GLY A 182 22.29 -2.89 -24.52
CA GLY A 182 21.43 -4.05 -24.39
C GLY A 182 21.94 -5.04 -23.38
N GLY A 183 21.13 -6.06 -23.16
CA GLY A 183 21.46 -7.06 -22.17
C GLY A 183 20.56 -8.26 -22.24
N ARG A 184 20.91 -9.24 -21.39
CA ARG A 184 20.26 -10.54 -21.36
C ARG A 184 19.51 -10.69 -20.06
N LEU A 185 18.17 -10.73 -20.13
CA LEU A 185 17.32 -10.89 -18.95
C LEU A 185 16.21 -11.92 -19.21
N HIS A 186 15.63 -12.44 -18.13
CA HIS A 186 14.51 -13.36 -18.21
C HIS A 186 13.27 -12.68 -18.82
N HIS A 187 12.53 -13.38 -19.68
CA HIS A 187 11.40 -12.84 -20.44
C HIS A 187 10.31 -12.17 -19.56
N SER A 188 10.23 -12.53 -18.27
CA SER A 188 9.27 -11.94 -17.32
C SER A 188 9.52 -10.47 -17.00
N HIS A 189 10.72 -9.96 -17.32
CA HIS A 189 11.11 -8.58 -17.08
C HIS A 189 10.68 -7.63 -18.19
N PHE A 190 10.11 -8.16 -19.27
CA PHE A 190 9.76 -7.38 -20.46
C PHE A 190 8.27 -7.45 -20.78
N LYS A 191 7.77 -6.42 -21.46
CA LYS A 191 6.41 -6.35 -22.03
C LYS A 191 6.50 -5.96 -23.50
N VAL A 192 5.66 -6.58 -24.34
CA VAL A 192 5.54 -6.25 -25.76
C VAL A 192 5.01 -4.82 -25.92
N VAL A 193 5.63 -4.08 -26.82
CA VAL A 193 5.08 -2.84 -27.39
C VAL A 193 4.36 -3.20 -28.68
N PRO A 194 3.07 -2.87 -28.82
CA PRO A 194 2.34 -3.06 -30.07
C PRO A 194 2.86 -2.16 -31.20
#